data_AF-A0A925DM88-F1
#
_entry.id   AF-A0A925DM88-F1
#
_cell.length_a   1.000
_cell.length_b   1.000
_cell.length_c   1.000
_cell.angle_alpha   90.00
_cell.angle_beta   90.00
_cell.angle_gamma   90.00
#
_symmetry.space_group_name_H-M   'P 1'
#
loop_
_entity.id
_entity.type
_entity.pdbx_description
1 polymer ?
#
loop_
_entity_poly.entity_id
_entity_poly.type
_entity_poly.pdbx_seq_one_letter_code
_entity_poly.pdbx_strand_id
1 'polypeptide(L)'
;MKRIFTLVFTLGTFVFAANAQKNNSLSAYEIKVKPTGIKDSLLYLCIYTFDKQHFVDTALRAKDGTYTFKKKRTLDKGMYLLATQKMAKLADIIISENDKFSFSFDTADVVNSMKFINSPENDKFTELVHFMADKTKELMSFKEELKGKTDSVKQFAEKNKKINEEVVQFRKDFIT
;
A
#
# COMPACT_ATOMS: atom_id res chain seq x y z
N MET A 1 9.72 -75.39 -39.94
CA MET A 1 9.57 -74.33 -40.96
C MET A 1 8.72 -73.21 -40.38
N LYS A 2 9.31 -72.01 -40.30
CA LYS A 2 8.77 -70.65 -40.24
C LYS A 2 7.21 -70.58 -40.18
N ARG A 3 6.55 -69.86 -39.27
CA ARG A 3 6.53 -68.38 -39.23
C ARG A 3 5.64 -67.84 -38.09
N ILE A 4 6.17 -66.81 -37.43
CA ILE A 4 5.52 -65.54 -37.03
C ILE A 4 4.54 -65.57 -35.83
N PHE A 5 5.07 -65.25 -34.65
CA PHE A 5 4.33 -64.57 -33.58
C PHE A 5 4.41 -63.05 -33.85
N THR A 6 3.29 -62.41 -34.20
CA THR A 6 3.20 -60.94 -34.24
C THR A 6 2.46 -60.50 -33.00
N LEU A 7 3.21 -59.94 -32.04
CA LEU A 7 2.68 -59.34 -30.82
C LEU A 7 2.38 -57.87 -31.14
N VAL A 8 1.12 -57.57 -31.45
CA VAL A 8 0.64 -56.20 -31.70
C VAL A 8 0.43 -55.53 -30.35
N PHE A 9 1.41 -54.73 -29.93
CA PHE A 9 1.28 -53.82 -28.79
C PHE A 9 0.74 -52.49 -29.32
N THR A 10 -0.58 -52.37 -29.40
CA THR A 10 -1.25 -51.09 -29.66
C THR A 10 -1.03 -50.16 -28.47
N LEU A 11 -0.01 -49.30 -28.58
CA LEU A 11 0.20 -48.19 -27.68
C LEU A 11 -0.88 -47.13 -27.97
N GLY A 12 -1.97 -47.17 -27.21
CA GLY A 12 -2.99 -46.14 -27.23
C GLY A 12 -2.39 -44.81 -26.80
N THR A 13 -2.17 -43.90 -27.74
CA THR A 13 -1.92 -42.49 -27.43
C THR A 13 -3.24 -41.85 -27.07
N PHE A 14 -3.54 -41.81 -25.78
CA PHE A 14 -4.55 -40.91 -25.24
C PHE A 14 -3.98 -39.49 -25.36
N VAL A 15 -4.27 -38.81 -26.47
CA VAL A 15 -4.06 -37.36 -26.59
C VAL A 15 -5.12 -36.70 -25.72
N PHE A 16 -4.80 -36.50 -24.44
CA PHE A 16 -5.48 -35.50 -23.63
C PHE A 16 -5.10 -34.13 -24.21
N ALA A 17 -5.85 -33.68 -25.20
CA ALA A 17 -5.88 -32.27 -25.58
C ALA A 17 -6.54 -31.52 -24.42
N ALA A 18 -5.76 -31.22 -23.39
CA ALA A 18 -6.10 -30.19 -22.44
C ALA A 18 -6.10 -28.86 -23.22
N ASN A 19 -7.27 -28.50 -23.75
CA ASN A 19 -7.57 -27.11 -24.05
C ASN A 19 -7.61 -26.38 -22.70
N ALA A 20 -6.45 -26.12 -22.13
CA ALA A 20 -6.28 -25.05 -21.18
C ALA A 20 -6.58 -23.77 -21.95
N GLN A 21 -7.84 -23.34 -21.92
CA GLN A 21 -8.19 -21.95 -22.18
C GLN A 21 -7.38 -21.14 -21.17
N LYS A 22 -6.21 -20.70 -21.62
CA LYS A 22 -5.37 -19.73 -20.95
C LYS A 22 -6.18 -18.44 -20.95
N ASN A 23 -7.03 -18.27 -19.94
CA ASN A 23 -7.61 -16.99 -19.59
C ASN A 23 -6.44 -16.09 -19.17
N ASN A 24 -5.73 -15.54 -20.16
CA ASN A 24 -4.85 -14.40 -20.00
C ASN A 24 -5.73 -13.16 -19.75
N SER A 25 -6.52 -13.17 -18.68
CA SER A 25 -6.78 -11.94 -17.96
C SER A 25 -5.44 -11.56 -17.34
N LEU A 26 -4.58 -10.90 -18.12
CA LEU A 26 -3.43 -10.17 -17.59
C LEU A 26 -3.99 -9.34 -16.42
N SER A 27 -3.62 -9.70 -15.17
CA SER A 27 -3.97 -8.87 -14.02
C SER A 27 -3.47 -7.47 -14.34
N ALA A 28 -4.37 -6.50 -14.19
CA ALA A 28 -4.12 -5.12 -14.55
C ALA A 28 -4.51 -4.27 -13.35
N TYR A 29 -3.53 -3.56 -12.81
CA TYR A 29 -3.81 -2.58 -11.78
C TYR A 29 -4.33 -1.27 -12.37
N GLU A 30 -5.17 -0.61 -11.59
CA GLU A 30 -5.63 0.75 -11.85
C GLU A 30 -5.75 1.48 -10.51
N ILE A 31 -4.82 2.39 -10.25
CA ILE A 31 -4.80 3.20 -9.04
C ILE A 31 -5.04 4.64 -9.45
N LYS A 32 -6.15 5.21 -8.97
CA LYS A 32 -6.49 6.62 -9.23
C LYS A 32 -6.27 7.46 -7.98
N VAL A 33 -5.65 8.61 -8.14
CA VAL A 33 -5.47 9.57 -7.05
C VAL A 33 -5.92 10.96 -7.47
N LYS A 34 -6.66 11.63 -6.60
CA LYS A 34 -7.07 13.02 -6.78
C LYS A 34 -6.62 13.86 -5.58
N PRO A 35 -5.36 14.31 -5.57
CA PRO A 35 -4.82 15.13 -4.49
C PRO A 35 -5.25 16.60 -4.65
N THR A 36 -5.49 17.27 -3.53
CA THR A 36 -5.72 18.72 -3.46
C THR A 36 -4.44 19.41 -2.99
N GLY A 37 -4.18 20.62 -3.51
CA GLY A 37 -3.03 21.44 -3.11
C GLY A 37 -1.77 21.28 -3.98
N ILE A 38 -1.80 20.43 -5.02
CA ILE A 38 -0.67 20.25 -5.95
C ILE A 38 -1.04 20.52 -7.41
N LYS A 39 -0.01 20.88 -8.20
CA LYS A 39 -0.12 21.17 -9.63
C LYS A 39 0.96 20.47 -10.46
N ASP A 40 1.71 19.55 -9.86
CA ASP A 40 2.72 18.75 -10.55
C ASP A 40 2.15 18.10 -11.81
N SER A 41 2.90 18.16 -12.91
CA SER A 41 2.45 17.60 -14.19
C SER A 41 2.39 16.07 -14.18
N LEU A 42 3.14 15.45 -13.26
CA LEU A 42 3.19 14.01 -13.05
C LEU A 42 3.41 13.66 -11.58
N LEU A 43 3.08 12.43 -11.22
CA LEU A 43 3.44 11.81 -9.95
C LEU A 43 4.15 10.48 -10.19
N TYR A 44 5.02 10.12 -9.25
CA TYR A 44 5.72 8.84 -9.23
C TYR A 44 5.07 7.90 -8.21
N LEU A 45 4.99 6.63 -8.58
CA LEU A 45 4.71 5.54 -7.67
C LEU A 45 6.00 4.77 -7.44
N CYS A 46 6.41 4.64 -6.19
CA CYS A 46 7.63 3.95 -5.77
C CYS A 46 7.31 2.83 -4.79
N ILE A 47 8.10 1.76 -4.78
CA ILE A 47 8.01 0.68 -3.79
C ILE A 47 9.16 0.79 -2.78
N TYR A 48 8.87 0.50 -1.52
CA TYR A 48 9.90 0.29 -0.50
C TYR A 48 10.50 -1.11 -0.66
N THR A 49 11.79 -1.21 -0.97
CA THR A 49 12.51 -2.49 -1.06
C THR A 49 13.79 -2.40 -0.23
N PHE A 50 13.85 -3.20 0.84
CA PHE A 50 14.93 -3.16 1.82
C PHE A 50 15.21 -1.75 2.34
N ASP A 51 16.35 -1.18 2.01
CA ASP A 51 16.86 0.11 2.43
C ASP A 51 16.55 1.25 1.43
N LYS A 52 15.90 0.95 0.30
CA LYS A 52 15.74 1.90 -0.82
C LYS A 52 14.31 2.00 -1.33
N GLN A 53 14.05 3.13 -2.00
CA GLN A 53 12.83 3.37 -2.76
C GLN A 53 13.12 3.19 -4.24
N HIS A 54 12.32 2.37 -4.92
CA HIS A 54 12.48 2.12 -6.35
C HIS A 54 11.28 2.64 -7.12
N PHE A 55 11.53 3.32 -8.25
CA PHE A 55 10.46 3.74 -9.15
C PHE A 55 9.73 2.54 -9.74
N VAL A 56 8.40 2.59 -9.72
CA VAL A 56 7.52 1.55 -10.26
C VAL A 56 6.71 2.06 -11.44
N ASP A 57 6.15 3.26 -11.30
CA ASP A 57 5.29 3.84 -12.32
C ASP A 57 5.25 5.38 -12.28
N THR A 58 4.64 5.97 -13.31
CA THR A 58 4.44 7.41 -13.46
C THR A 58 3.05 7.67 -14.02
N ALA A 59 2.35 8.65 -13.46
CA ALA A 59 1.05 9.08 -13.94
C ALA A 59 1.07 10.57 -14.28
N LEU A 60 0.53 10.93 -15.44
CA LEU A 60 0.35 12.33 -15.84
C LEU A 60 -0.94 12.90 -15.24
N ARG A 61 -0.92 14.20 -14.94
CA ARG A 61 -2.08 14.93 -14.44
C ARG A 61 -3.14 15.10 -15.55
N ALA A 62 -4.35 14.61 -15.31
CA ALA A 62 -5.50 14.88 -16.15
C ALA A 62 -6.03 16.31 -15.95
N LYS A 63 -6.89 16.78 -16.86
CA LYS A 63 -7.48 18.14 -16.80
C LYS A 63 -8.23 18.41 -15.50
N ASP A 64 -8.88 17.39 -14.95
CA ASP A 64 -9.65 17.45 -13.70
C ASP A 64 -8.79 17.33 -12.43
N GLY A 65 -7.46 17.22 -12.58
CA GLY A 65 -6.51 17.05 -11.48
C GLY A 65 -6.30 15.60 -11.01
N THR A 66 -6.90 14.62 -11.68
CA THR A 66 -6.70 13.20 -11.35
C THR A 66 -5.41 12.66 -11.96
N TYR A 67 -4.73 11.75 -11.25
CA TYR A 67 -3.60 10.96 -11.76
C TYR A 67 -4.02 9.49 -11.76
N THR A 68 -3.71 8.76 -12.83
CA THR A 68 -4.07 7.34 -12.98
C THR A 68 -2.84 6.51 -13.31
N PHE A 69 -2.45 5.62 -12.40
CA PHE A 69 -1.43 4.60 -12.63
C PHE A 69 -2.13 3.33 -13.14
N LYS A 70 -1.76 2.85 -14.32
CA LYS A 70 -2.43 1.70 -14.95
C LYS A 70 -1.52 0.95 -15.91
N LYS A 71 -1.32 -0.36 -15.66
CA LYS A 71 -0.62 -1.27 -16.58
C LYS A 71 -1.29 -2.64 -16.62
N LYS A 72 -1.08 -3.38 -17.71
CA LYS A 72 -1.52 -4.79 -17.87
C LYS A 72 -0.53 -5.77 -17.22
N ARG A 73 -0.18 -5.52 -15.96
CA ARG A 73 0.63 -6.41 -15.11
C ARG A 73 0.13 -6.31 -13.67
N THR A 74 0.44 -7.31 -12.86
CA THR A 74 0.26 -7.28 -11.41
C THR A 74 1.32 -6.38 -10.77
N LEU A 75 0.95 -5.68 -9.69
CA LEU A 75 1.92 -5.04 -8.81
C LEU A 75 2.31 -6.00 -7.69
N ASP A 76 3.56 -5.92 -7.25
CA ASP A 76 3.98 -6.66 -6.07
C ASP A 76 3.20 -6.15 -4.85
N LYS A 77 2.83 -7.05 -3.96
CA LYS A 77 2.17 -6.67 -2.71
C LYS A 77 3.17 -5.97 -1.80
N GLY A 78 2.72 -4.94 -1.10
CA GLY A 78 3.58 -4.24 -0.14
C GLY A 78 3.21 -2.78 0.06
N MET A 79 4.13 -2.05 0.68
CA MET A 79 3.99 -0.62 0.93
C MET A 79 4.66 0.19 -0.18
N TYR A 80 3.91 1.16 -0.67
CA TYR A 80 4.27 2.03 -1.77
C TYR A 80 4.22 3.48 -1.33
N LEU A 81 4.96 4.30 -2.06
CA LEU A 81 5.10 5.73 -1.86
C LEU A 81 4.60 6.46 -3.11
N LEU A 82 3.70 7.41 -2.91
CA LEU A 82 3.37 8.42 -3.91
C LEU A 82 4.31 9.63 -3.74
N ALA A 83 4.97 10.06 -4.81
CA ALA A 83 5.90 11.19 -4.79
C ALA A 83 5.62 12.21 -5.89
N THR A 84 5.94 13.47 -5.60
CA THR A 84 5.90 14.61 -6.52
C THR A 84 6.92 14.47 -7.65
N GLN A 85 6.82 15.33 -8.68
CA GLN A 85 7.81 15.39 -9.76
C GLN A 85 9.22 15.73 -9.23
N LYS A 86 9.31 16.41 -8.08
CA LYS A 86 10.57 16.74 -7.40
C LYS A 86 11.01 15.69 -6.38
N MET A 87 10.43 14.49 -6.41
CA MET A 87 10.76 13.38 -5.50
C MET A 87 10.44 13.63 -4.02
N ALA A 88 9.64 14.65 -3.70
CA ALA A 88 9.10 14.82 -2.35
C ALA A 88 7.94 13.83 -2.13
N LYS A 89 7.94 13.14 -0.97
CA LYS A 89 6.90 12.22 -0.53
C LYS A 89 5.56 12.94 -0.33
N LEU A 90 4.47 12.32 -0.81
CA LEU A 90 3.09 12.77 -0.60
C LEU A 90 2.32 11.87 0.37
N ALA A 91 2.30 10.56 0.10
CA ALA A 91 1.52 9.60 0.89
C ALA A 91 2.10 8.19 0.77
N ASP A 92 1.88 7.37 1.79
CA ASP A 92 2.11 5.92 1.74
C ASP A 92 0.79 5.21 1.43
N ILE A 93 0.84 4.16 0.62
CA ILE A 93 -0.30 3.30 0.29
C ILE A 93 0.11 1.83 0.33
N ILE A 94 -0.83 0.95 0.62
CA ILE A 94 -0.65 -0.50 0.57
C ILE A 94 -1.22 -1.05 -0.73
N ILE A 95 -0.46 -1.91 -1.40
CA ILE A 95 -0.93 -2.78 -2.47
C ILE A 95 -1.12 -4.18 -1.90
N SER A 96 -2.36 -4.67 -1.95
CA SER A 96 -2.82 -5.95 -1.37
C SER A 96 -3.34 -6.89 -2.48
N GLU A 97 -4.46 -7.58 -2.26
CA GLU A 97 -5.17 -8.33 -3.31
C GLU A 97 -5.95 -7.42 -4.27
N ASN A 98 -6.30 -6.21 -3.82
CA ASN A 98 -7.13 -5.28 -4.58
C ASN A 98 -6.28 -4.39 -5.48
N ASP A 99 -6.13 -4.81 -6.74
CA ASP A 99 -5.36 -4.09 -7.76
C ASP A 99 -6.08 -2.85 -8.34
N LYS A 100 -7.33 -2.56 -7.93
CA LYS A 100 -8.16 -1.49 -8.48
C LYS A 100 -8.85 -0.68 -7.40
N PHE A 101 -8.31 0.49 -7.11
CA PHE A 101 -8.85 1.39 -6.10
C PHE A 101 -8.56 2.84 -6.43
N SER A 102 -9.21 3.74 -5.70
CA SER A 102 -8.94 5.16 -5.81
C SER A 102 -8.82 5.81 -4.43
N PHE A 103 -8.10 6.91 -4.36
CA PHE A 103 -7.96 7.66 -3.13
C PHE A 103 -7.82 9.17 -3.38
N SER A 104 -8.08 9.94 -2.33
CA SER A 104 -7.95 11.40 -2.32
C SER A 104 -7.39 11.86 -0.99
N PHE A 105 -6.70 12.98 -1.01
CA PHE A 105 -6.19 13.66 0.18
C PHE A 105 -5.92 15.13 -0.14
N ASP A 106 -5.78 15.95 0.90
CA ASP A 106 -5.29 17.31 0.86
C ASP A 106 -3.84 17.33 1.37
N THR A 107 -2.93 17.91 0.60
CA THR A 107 -1.53 18.05 1.03
C THR A 107 -1.33 18.91 2.28
N ALA A 108 -2.30 19.76 2.64
CA ALA A 108 -2.25 20.54 3.87
C ALA A 108 -2.48 19.67 5.13
N ASP A 109 -3.17 18.53 4.98
CA ASP A 109 -3.46 17.59 6.07
C ASP A 109 -3.63 16.17 5.53
N VAL A 110 -2.52 15.59 5.05
CA VAL A 110 -2.54 14.27 4.40
C VAL A 110 -3.15 13.21 5.31
N VAL A 111 -2.78 13.24 6.60
CA VAL A 111 -3.22 12.25 7.59
C VAL A 111 -4.74 12.25 7.67
N ASN A 112 -5.37 13.36 8.04
CA ASN A 112 -6.81 13.36 8.35
C ASN A 112 -7.70 13.40 7.10
N SER A 113 -7.19 13.88 5.96
CA SER A 113 -7.97 14.02 4.73
C SER A 113 -7.96 12.78 3.83
N MET A 114 -7.11 11.80 4.12
CA MET A 114 -6.95 10.59 3.32
C MET A 114 -8.22 9.74 3.32
N LYS A 115 -8.71 9.42 2.11
CA LYS A 115 -9.90 8.60 1.89
C LYS A 115 -9.66 7.63 0.75
N PHE A 116 -10.00 6.36 0.95
CA PHE A 116 -9.93 5.33 -0.08
C PHE A 116 -11.32 4.89 -0.52
N ILE A 117 -11.40 4.36 -1.74
CA ILE A 117 -12.56 3.69 -2.30
C ILE A 117 -12.06 2.36 -2.86
N ASN A 118 -12.70 1.26 -2.43
CA ASN A 118 -12.34 -0.11 -2.78
C ASN A 118 -10.94 -0.54 -2.31
N SER A 119 -10.51 -0.11 -1.11
CA SER A 119 -9.22 -0.51 -0.55
C SER A 119 -9.28 -0.71 0.97
N PRO A 120 -9.91 -1.80 1.45
CA PRO A 120 -10.11 -2.05 2.87
C PRO A 120 -8.79 -2.15 3.65
N GLU A 121 -7.70 -2.64 3.03
CA GLU A 121 -6.39 -2.67 3.67
C GLU A 121 -5.83 -1.26 3.91
N ASN A 122 -6.08 -0.33 2.99
CA ASN A 122 -5.68 1.06 3.17
C ASN A 122 -6.60 1.82 4.14
N ASP A 123 -7.89 1.49 4.20
CA ASP A 123 -8.80 2.05 5.21
C ASP A 123 -8.29 1.70 6.61
N LYS A 124 -8.00 0.42 6.85
CA LYS A 124 -7.35 -0.06 8.08
C LYS A 124 -6.01 0.63 8.34
N PHE A 125 -5.13 0.69 7.34
CA PHE A 125 -3.84 1.37 7.50
C PHE A 125 -4.00 2.85 7.90
N THR A 126 -5.01 3.54 7.34
CA THR A 126 -5.31 4.94 7.66
C THR A 126 -5.72 5.09 9.13
N GLU A 127 -6.54 4.17 9.67
CA GLU A 127 -6.91 4.17 11.10
C GLU A 127 -5.67 4.06 12.01
N LEU A 128 -4.72 3.18 11.66
CA LEU A 128 -3.46 3.06 12.39
C LEU A 128 -2.64 4.35 12.31
N VAL A 129 -2.54 4.97 11.13
CA VAL A 129 -1.80 6.23 10.93
C VAL A 129 -2.45 7.37 11.73
N HIS A 130 -3.78 7.48 11.74
CA HIS A 130 -4.53 8.45 12.56
C HIS A 130 -4.23 8.27 14.04
N PHE A 131 -4.36 7.04 14.54
CA PHE A 131 -4.09 6.72 15.94
C PHE A 131 -2.66 7.12 16.35
N MET A 132 -1.66 6.79 15.52
CA MET A 132 -0.27 7.15 15.79
C MET A 132 -0.02 8.66 15.75
N ALA A 133 -0.68 9.38 14.84
CA ALA A 133 -0.61 10.83 14.76
C ALA A 133 -1.19 11.51 16.01
N ASP A 134 -2.34 11.01 16.50
CA ASP A 134 -2.97 11.51 17.72
C ASP A 134 -2.10 11.30 18.95
N LYS A 135 -1.52 10.09 19.10
CA LYS A 135 -0.59 9.79 20.19
C LYS A 135 0.66 10.68 20.16
N THR A 136 1.17 10.96 18.95
CA THR A 136 2.31 11.88 18.76
C THR A 136 1.94 13.30 19.18
N LYS A 137 0.78 13.79 18.76
CA LYS A 137 0.26 15.12 19.13
C LYS A 137 0.04 15.25 20.63
N GLU A 138 -0.51 14.22 21.27
CA GLU A 138 -0.69 14.14 22.71
C GLU A 138 0.64 14.26 23.46
N LEU A 139 1.66 13.51 23.03
CA LEU A 139 3.00 13.55 23.64
C LEU A 139 3.69 14.92 23.45
N MET A 140 3.56 15.52 22.25
CA MET A 140 4.11 16.84 21.96
C MET A 140 3.44 17.93 22.80
N SER A 141 2.11 17.90 22.91
CA SER A 141 1.35 18.86 23.72
C SER A 141 1.76 18.77 25.19
N PHE A 142 1.88 17.54 25.71
CA PHE A 142 2.34 17.32 27.08
C PHE A 142 3.78 17.81 27.29
N LYS A 143 4.68 17.63 26.32
CA LYS A 143 6.04 18.17 26.39
C LYS A 143 6.05 19.69 26.51
N GLU A 144 5.18 20.37 25.76
CA GLU A 144 5.02 21.82 25.84
C GLU A 144 4.50 22.27 27.21
N GLU A 145 3.52 21.56 27.77
CA GLU A 145 2.98 21.82 29.12
C GLU A 145 4.03 21.62 30.24
N LEU A 146 5.08 20.85 30.00
CA LEU A 146 6.16 20.60 30.96
C LEU A 146 7.27 21.66 30.96
N LYS A 147 7.27 22.60 30.00
CA LYS A 147 8.26 23.67 29.93
C LYS A 147 8.25 24.50 31.23
N GLY A 148 9.42 24.64 31.86
CA GLY A 148 9.58 25.41 33.09
C GLY A 148 9.12 24.72 34.38
N LYS A 149 8.66 23.47 34.32
CA LYS A 149 8.28 22.69 35.52
C LYS A 149 9.47 21.91 36.09
N THR A 150 9.57 21.86 37.42
CA THR A 150 10.41 20.91 38.15
C THR A 150 9.97 19.48 37.85
N ASP A 151 10.93 18.54 37.81
CA ASP A 151 10.70 17.11 37.51
C ASP A 151 10.10 16.79 36.13
N SER A 152 10.15 17.71 35.18
CA SER A 152 9.64 17.55 33.81
C SER A 152 10.14 16.28 33.12
N VAL A 153 11.39 15.88 33.34
CA VAL A 153 11.96 14.64 32.77
C VAL A 153 11.22 13.40 33.25
N LYS A 154 10.92 13.30 34.55
CA LYS A 154 10.23 12.14 35.14
C LYS A 154 8.79 12.06 34.65
N GLN A 155 8.07 13.18 34.66
CA GLN A 155 6.69 13.26 34.19
C GLN A 155 6.58 12.89 32.71
N PHE A 156 7.51 13.38 31.88
CA PHE A 156 7.55 13.03 30.46
C PHE A 156 7.80 11.52 30.24
N ALA A 157 8.73 10.93 30.99
CA ALA A 157 9.03 9.50 30.89
C ALA A 157 7.81 8.63 31.26
N GLU A 158 7.08 9.00 32.32
CA GLU A 158 5.85 8.30 32.73
C GLU A 158 4.75 8.40 31.67
N LYS A 159 4.53 9.60 31.11
CA LYS A 159 3.55 9.79 30.03
C LYS A 159 3.92 8.99 28.78
N ASN A 160 5.19 9.03 28.38
CA ASN A 160 5.67 8.30 27.22
C ASN A 160 5.51 6.78 27.39
N LYS A 161 5.76 6.26 28.60
CA LYS A 161 5.51 4.85 28.92
C LYS A 161 4.04 4.48 28.74
N LYS A 162 3.12 5.29 29.27
CA LYS A 162 1.67 5.05 29.12
C LYS A 162 1.22 5.08 27.66
N ILE A 163 1.68 6.07 26.88
CA ILE A 163 1.38 6.14 25.44
C ILE A 163 1.92 4.89 24.72
N ASN A 164 3.10 4.40 25.08
CA ASN A 164 3.64 3.18 24.50
C ASN A 164 2.80 1.94 24.83
N GLU A 165 2.29 1.82 26.05
CA GLU A 165 1.35 0.75 26.44
C GLU A 165 0.06 0.80 25.61
N GLU A 166 -0.50 2.00 25.41
CA GLU A 166 -1.69 2.21 24.56
C GLU A 166 -1.42 1.83 23.09
N VAL A 167 -0.25 2.18 22.55
CA VAL A 167 0.16 1.79 21.19
C VAL A 167 0.31 0.28 21.05
N VAL A 168 0.91 -0.39 22.04
CA VAL A 168 1.05 -1.85 22.06
C VAL A 168 -0.33 -2.51 22.11
N GLN A 169 -1.24 -1.99 22.93
CA GLN A 169 -2.59 -2.54 23.05
C GLN A 169 -3.38 -2.37 21.75
N PHE A 170 -3.40 -1.16 21.18
CA PHE A 170 -4.07 -0.89 19.91
C PHE A 170 -3.59 -1.84 18.80
N ARG A 171 -2.28 -2.06 18.68
CA ARG A 171 -1.73 -2.98 17.67
C ARG A 171 -2.17 -4.43 17.88
N LYS A 172 -2.29 -4.90 19.12
CA LYS A 172 -2.80 -6.26 19.40
C LYS A 172 -4.26 -6.38 18.94
N ASP A 173 -5.08 -5.41 19.31
CA ASP A 173 -6.51 -5.41 18.98
C ASP A 173 -6.75 -5.23 17.48
N PHE A 174 -5.87 -4.51 16.79
CA PHE A 174 -5.96 -4.26 15.35
C PHE A 174 -5.54 -5.44 14.47
N ILE A 175 -4.65 -6.31 14.96
CA ILE A 175 -4.15 -7.51 14.25
C ILE A 175 -5.05 -8.73 14.51
N THR A 176 -5.84 -8.71 15.60
CA THR A 176 -6.75 -9.79 16.00
C THR A 176 -8.07 -9.73 15.25
#